data_AF-A0A940C3G6-F1
#
_entry.id   AF-A0A940C3G6-F1
#
_cell.length_a   1.000
_cell.length_b   1.000
_cell.length_c   1.000
_cell.angle_alpha   90.00
_cell.angle_beta   90.00
_cell.angle_gamma   90.00
#
_symmetry.space_group_name_H-M   'P 1'
#
loop_
_entity.id
_entity.type
_entity.pdbx_description
1 polymer ?
#
loop_
_entity_poly.entity_id
_entity_poly.type
_entity_poly.pdbx_seq_one_letter_code
_entity_poly.pdbx_strand_id
1 'polypeptide(L)'
;MGKASVKKDKSIYQLAREELHLSRAAATEYIEGNADFPGMSGISAYQLEKIENGKVTVQPEDVIAMAKRYGKPELRNHYCTNECPIGMMDVPKITCGSSIHEILVSMAVSLRNVNHSKIRLMEILEDSSVSAEEAEDFKKISDELEHISMTIEALQLWCEKMKVASE
;
A
#
# COMPACT_ATOMS: atom_id res chain seq x y z
N MET A 1 -24.24 -21.89 -6.42
CA MET A 1 -23.12 -21.60 -5.49
C MET A 1 -21.81 -21.86 -6.23
N GLY A 2 -21.00 -20.83 -6.47
CA GLY A 2 -19.74 -20.97 -7.23
C GLY A 2 -18.68 -21.69 -6.40
N LYS A 3 -17.97 -22.66 -7.00
CA LYS A 3 -16.92 -23.44 -6.33
C LYS A 3 -15.73 -22.53 -5.96
N ALA A 4 -15.27 -22.62 -4.71
CA ALA A 4 -14.01 -22.00 -4.28
C ALA A 4 -12.83 -22.61 -5.06
N SER A 5 -11.86 -21.79 -5.44
CA SER A 5 -10.70 -22.24 -6.21
C SER A 5 -9.72 -23.02 -5.33
N VAL A 6 -9.18 -24.12 -5.87
CA VAL A 6 -8.20 -25.01 -5.19
C VAL A 6 -6.75 -24.68 -5.59
N LYS A 7 -6.54 -23.57 -6.33
CA LYS A 7 -5.22 -23.16 -6.83
C LYS A 7 -4.29 -22.76 -5.66
N LYS A 8 -3.03 -23.18 -5.70
CA LYS A 8 -2.04 -22.95 -4.63
C LYS A 8 -1.45 -21.53 -4.65
N ASP A 9 -1.31 -20.94 -5.84
CA ASP A 9 -0.81 -19.58 -6.06
C ASP A 9 -1.98 -18.65 -6.43
N LYS A 10 -2.68 -18.12 -5.41
CA LYS A 10 -3.78 -17.17 -5.56
C LYS A 10 -3.24 -15.75 -5.48
N SER A 11 -3.71 -14.85 -6.35
CA SER A 11 -3.36 -13.43 -6.24
C SER A 11 -3.97 -12.81 -4.97
N ILE A 12 -3.41 -11.69 -4.51
CA ILE A 12 -3.94 -10.95 -3.36
C ILE A 12 -5.40 -10.51 -3.58
N TYR A 13 -5.77 -10.18 -4.83
CA TYR A 13 -7.13 -9.80 -5.21
C TYR A 13 -8.09 -10.99 -5.07
N GLN A 14 -7.65 -12.20 -5.43
CA GLN A 14 -8.45 -13.42 -5.25
C GLN A 14 -8.63 -13.76 -3.77
N LEU A 15 -7.55 -13.68 -2.98
CA LEU A 15 -7.59 -13.94 -1.55
C LEU A 15 -8.55 -12.98 -0.84
N ALA A 16 -8.44 -11.68 -1.13
CA ALA A 16 -9.33 -10.66 -0.57
C ALA A 16 -10.82 -10.94 -0.87
N ARG A 17 -11.14 -11.37 -2.09
CA ARG A 17 -12.52 -11.76 -2.44
C ARG A 17 -12.99 -13.01 -1.69
N GLU A 18 -12.13 -14.03 -1.61
CA GLU A 18 -12.48 -15.32 -0.97
C GLU A 18 -12.63 -15.21 0.54
N GLU A 19 -11.88 -14.31 1.20
CA GLU A 19 -12.06 -13.96 2.62
C GLU A 19 -13.44 -13.39 2.93
N LEU A 20 -14.07 -12.71 1.97
CA LEU A 20 -15.45 -12.22 2.06
C LEU A 20 -16.48 -13.26 1.61
N HIS A 21 -16.04 -14.47 1.27
CA HIS A 21 -16.88 -15.55 0.75
C HIS A 21 -17.68 -15.18 -0.53
N LEU A 22 -17.18 -14.21 -1.30
CA LEU A 22 -17.83 -13.75 -2.51
C LEU A 22 -17.47 -14.63 -3.72
N SER A 23 -18.47 -15.00 -4.51
CA SER A 23 -18.23 -15.50 -5.87
C SER A 23 -17.83 -14.35 -6.80
N ARG A 24 -17.27 -14.62 -7.98
CA ARG A 24 -16.93 -13.54 -8.93
C ARG A 24 -18.14 -12.72 -9.37
N ALA A 25 -19.28 -13.37 -9.60
CA ALA A 25 -20.53 -12.68 -9.93
C ALA A 25 -21.01 -11.79 -8.77
N ALA A 26 -21.01 -12.34 -7.54
CA ALA A 26 -21.36 -11.57 -6.35
C ALA A 26 -20.39 -10.41 -6.09
N ALA A 27 -19.10 -10.58 -6.40
CA ALA A 27 -18.10 -9.53 -6.26
C ALA A 27 -18.31 -8.40 -7.27
N THR A 28 -18.69 -8.70 -8.51
CA THR A 28 -19.06 -7.69 -9.51
C THR A 28 -20.20 -6.82 -8.99
N GLU A 29 -21.31 -7.42 -8.55
CA GLU A 29 -22.44 -6.69 -7.97
C GLU A 29 -22.03 -5.90 -6.72
N TYR A 30 -21.16 -6.49 -5.89
CA TYR A 30 -20.65 -5.85 -4.68
C TYR A 30 -19.78 -4.62 -5.00
N ILE A 31 -19.03 -4.63 -6.10
CA ILE A 31 -18.14 -3.55 -6.53
C ILE A 31 -18.90 -2.46 -7.31
N GLU A 32 -19.94 -2.81 -8.07
CA GLU A 32 -20.74 -1.91 -8.92
C GLU A 32 -21.46 -0.75 -8.20
N GLY A 33 -21.33 -0.63 -6.88
CA GLY A 33 -21.92 0.44 -6.06
C GLY A 33 -20.99 1.60 -5.67
N ASN A 34 -19.81 1.77 -6.28
CA ASN A 34 -18.86 2.80 -5.83
C ASN A 34 -19.29 4.22 -6.27
N ALA A 35 -20.10 4.87 -5.43
CA ALA A 35 -20.65 6.21 -5.67
C ALA A 35 -19.59 7.33 -5.74
N ASP A 36 -18.36 7.10 -5.25
CA ASP A 36 -17.33 8.14 -5.14
C ASP A 36 -16.68 8.50 -6.48
N PHE A 37 -16.82 7.66 -7.52
CA PHE A 37 -16.24 7.89 -8.85
C PHE A 37 -17.30 7.74 -9.95
N PRO A 38 -18.10 8.80 -10.22
CA PRO A 38 -19.11 8.77 -11.26
C PRO A 38 -18.48 8.57 -12.64
N GLY A 39 -18.81 7.45 -13.29
CA GLY A 39 -18.31 7.09 -14.64
C GLY A 39 -17.50 5.80 -14.71
N MET A 40 -17.18 5.16 -13.57
CA MET A 40 -16.55 3.84 -13.58
C MET A 40 -17.58 2.73 -13.83
N SER A 41 -17.40 2.01 -14.94
CA SER A 41 -18.07 0.72 -15.15
C SER A 41 -17.50 -0.27 -14.14
N GLY A 42 -18.35 -0.95 -13.37
CA GLY A 42 -17.89 -1.94 -12.39
C GLY A 42 -17.08 -3.08 -13.03
N ILE A 43 -16.38 -3.83 -12.18
CA ILE A 43 -15.50 -4.91 -12.63
C ILE A 43 -16.33 -6.15 -12.95
N SER A 44 -16.43 -6.51 -14.23
CA SER A 44 -17.16 -7.73 -14.63
C SER A 44 -16.50 -9.00 -14.10
N ALA A 45 -17.29 -10.07 -13.90
CA ALA A 45 -16.77 -11.34 -13.39
C ALA A 45 -15.67 -11.94 -14.29
N TYR A 46 -15.74 -11.68 -15.60
CA TYR A 46 -14.73 -12.09 -16.58
C TYR A 46 -13.42 -11.31 -16.44
N GLN A 47 -13.50 -9.99 -16.24
CA GLN A 47 -12.31 -9.16 -15.95
C GLN A 47 -11.67 -9.58 -14.63
N LEU A 48 -12.49 -9.78 -13.59
CA LEU A 48 -12.01 -10.22 -12.29
C LEU A 48 -11.28 -11.56 -12.37
N GLU A 49 -11.79 -12.53 -13.12
CA GLU A 49 -11.10 -13.80 -13.37
C GLU A 49 -9.73 -13.59 -14.04
N LYS A 50 -9.62 -12.68 -15.02
CA LYS A 50 -8.34 -12.40 -15.68
C LYS A 50 -7.34 -11.74 -14.75
N ILE A 51 -7.79 -10.77 -13.95
CA ILE A 51 -6.96 -10.08 -12.95
C ILE A 51 -6.43 -11.10 -11.93
N GLU A 52 -7.31 -11.93 -11.37
CA GLU A 52 -6.93 -12.95 -10.37
C GLU A 52 -5.94 -14.00 -10.91
N ASN A 53 -6.03 -14.29 -12.21
CA ASN A 53 -5.12 -15.23 -12.86
C ASN A 53 -3.84 -14.57 -13.40
N GLY A 54 -3.66 -13.25 -13.23
CA GLY A 54 -2.53 -12.50 -13.78
C GLY A 54 -2.50 -12.45 -15.31
N LYS A 55 -3.64 -12.67 -15.97
CA LYS A 55 -3.76 -12.64 -17.44
C LYS A 55 -3.92 -11.22 -18.00
N VAL A 56 -4.28 -10.27 -17.14
CA VAL A 56 -4.41 -8.85 -17.48
C VAL A 56 -3.81 -8.01 -16.37
N THR A 57 -3.20 -6.89 -16.73
CA THR A 57 -2.76 -5.86 -15.79
C THR A 57 -3.98 -5.17 -15.18
N VAL A 58 -4.09 -5.20 -13.87
CA VAL A 58 -5.16 -4.49 -13.15
C VAL A 58 -5.01 -2.99 -13.35
N GLN A 59 -6.13 -2.28 -13.46
CA GLN A 59 -6.10 -0.83 -13.55
C GLN A 59 -6.12 -0.21 -12.14
N PRO A 60 -5.50 0.98 -11.93
CA PRO A 60 -5.54 1.68 -10.65
C PRO A 60 -6.97 1.83 -10.10
N GLU A 61 -7.91 2.15 -10.98
CA GLU A 61 -9.32 2.33 -10.68
C GLU A 61 -9.94 1.06 -10.09
N ASP A 62 -9.66 -0.10 -10.70
CA ASP A 62 -10.12 -1.40 -10.24
C ASP A 62 -9.59 -1.73 -8.84
N VAL A 63 -8.31 -1.40 -8.57
CA VAL A 63 -7.69 -1.60 -7.24
C VAL A 63 -8.34 -0.71 -6.20
N ILE A 64 -8.62 0.55 -6.51
CA ILE A 64 -9.32 1.48 -5.60
C ILE A 64 -10.70 0.93 -5.25
N ALA A 65 -11.45 0.47 -6.26
CA ALA A 65 -12.78 -0.08 -6.07
C ALA A 65 -12.75 -1.36 -5.21
N MET A 66 -11.84 -2.30 -5.50
CA MET A 66 -11.66 -3.51 -4.69
C MET A 66 -11.20 -3.20 -3.27
N ALA A 67 -10.21 -2.33 -3.08
CA ALA A 67 -9.67 -1.97 -1.77
C ALA A 67 -10.75 -1.38 -0.86
N LYS A 68 -11.55 -0.45 -1.40
CA LYS A 68 -12.63 0.18 -0.66
C LYS A 68 -13.76 -0.79 -0.34
N ARG A 69 -14.27 -1.50 -1.35
CA ARG A 69 -15.44 -2.38 -1.18
C ARG A 69 -15.10 -3.60 -0.34
N TYR A 70 -13.93 -4.19 -0.53
CA TYR A 70 -13.50 -5.34 0.27
C TYR A 70 -13.03 -4.95 1.68
N GLY A 71 -12.88 -3.65 1.98
CA GLY A 71 -12.32 -3.20 3.25
C GLY A 71 -10.85 -3.59 3.44
N LYS A 72 -10.11 -3.65 2.33
CA LYS A 72 -8.71 -4.11 2.27
C LYS A 72 -7.81 -3.02 1.68
N PRO A 73 -7.46 -1.98 2.44
CA PRO A 73 -6.62 -0.88 1.95
C PRO A 73 -5.22 -1.35 1.53
N GLU A 74 -4.77 -2.53 1.98
CA GLU A 74 -3.49 -3.15 1.61
C GLU A 74 -3.40 -3.49 0.12
N LEU A 75 -4.53 -3.68 -0.56
CA LEU A 75 -4.57 -3.90 -2.01
C LEU A 75 -3.93 -2.74 -2.77
N ARG A 76 -4.12 -1.50 -2.29
CA ARG A 76 -3.48 -0.30 -2.90
C ARG A 76 -1.98 -0.30 -2.68
N ASN A 77 -1.49 -0.61 -1.47
CA ASN A 77 -0.06 -0.67 -1.22
C ASN A 77 0.61 -1.80 -2.02
N HIS A 78 -0.06 -2.95 -2.17
CA HIS A 78 0.42 -4.03 -3.03
C HIS A 78 0.54 -3.58 -4.49
N TYR A 79 -0.49 -2.94 -5.03
CA TYR A 79 -0.45 -2.42 -6.39
C TYR A 79 0.68 -1.41 -6.58
N CYS A 80 0.80 -0.43 -5.69
CA CYS A 80 1.85 0.59 -5.78
C CYS A 80 3.25 -0.03 -5.74
N THR A 81 3.49 -1.03 -4.90
CA THR A 81 4.84 -1.56 -4.64
C THR A 81 5.27 -2.70 -5.56
N ASN A 82 4.35 -3.29 -6.35
CA ASN A 82 4.67 -4.45 -7.21
C ASN A 82 4.17 -4.31 -8.66
N GLU A 83 3.23 -3.39 -8.94
CA GLU A 83 2.55 -3.32 -10.25
C GLU A 83 2.59 -1.92 -10.86
N CYS A 84 2.53 -0.86 -10.05
CA CYS A 84 2.60 0.53 -10.50
C CYS A 84 4.03 0.94 -10.86
N PRO A 85 4.34 1.39 -12.10
CA PRO A 85 5.69 1.80 -12.50
C PRO A 85 6.28 2.92 -11.63
N ILE A 86 5.43 3.88 -11.23
CA ILE A 86 5.84 4.99 -10.35
C ILE A 86 5.98 4.48 -8.92
N GLY A 87 4.98 3.75 -8.43
CA GLY A 87 4.96 3.28 -7.06
C GLY A 87 6.10 2.32 -6.72
N MET A 88 6.58 1.54 -7.67
CA MET A 88 7.73 0.65 -7.47
C MET A 88 9.04 1.42 -7.22
N MET A 89 9.11 2.68 -7.63
CA MET A 89 10.26 3.55 -7.40
C MET A 89 10.09 4.37 -6.11
N ASP A 90 8.89 4.86 -5.87
CA ASP A 90 8.67 5.94 -4.88
C ASP A 90 7.87 5.52 -3.64
N VAL A 91 7.17 4.37 -3.68
CA VAL A 91 6.28 3.94 -2.60
C VAL A 91 6.89 2.77 -1.83
N PRO A 92 7.07 2.90 -0.51
CA PRO A 92 7.62 1.82 0.27
C PRO A 92 6.65 0.66 0.46
N LYS A 93 7.21 -0.54 0.50
CA LYS A 93 6.45 -1.78 0.74
C LYS A 93 6.11 -1.90 2.21
N ILE A 94 4.81 -1.82 2.53
CA ILE A 94 4.33 -1.95 3.90
C ILE A 94 4.02 -3.41 4.19
N THR A 95 4.80 -4.05 5.05
CA THR A 95 4.49 -5.40 5.55
C THR A 95 3.43 -5.32 6.64
N CYS A 96 2.19 -5.70 6.32
CA CYS A 96 1.04 -5.68 7.24
C CYS A 96 1.07 -6.75 8.35
N GLY A 97 2.25 -7.29 8.67
CA GLY A 97 2.44 -8.28 9.74
C GLY A 97 2.81 -7.68 11.10
N SER A 98 3.19 -6.39 11.13
CA SER A 98 3.64 -5.75 12.36
C SER A 98 2.47 -5.32 13.24
N SER A 99 2.56 -5.64 14.53
CA SER A 99 1.62 -5.12 15.52
C SER A 99 1.69 -3.59 15.56
N ILE A 100 0.58 -2.93 15.94
CA ILE A 100 0.59 -1.47 16.14
C ILE A 100 1.71 -1.01 17.10
N HIS A 101 2.05 -1.87 18.08
CA HIS A 101 3.16 -1.62 19.00
C HIS A 101 4.51 -1.56 18.28
N GLU A 102 4.78 -2.46 17.33
CA GLU A 102 6.00 -2.42 16.52
C GLU A 102 6.07 -1.16 15.67
N ILE A 103 4.95 -0.76 15.03
CA ILE A 103 4.88 0.48 14.24
C ILE A 103 5.17 1.69 15.12
N LEU A 104 4.57 1.76 16.31
CA LEU A 104 4.77 2.87 17.25
C LEU A 104 6.20 2.91 17.80
N VAL A 105 6.81 1.76 18.11
CA VAL A 105 8.20 1.69 18.57
C VAL A 105 9.15 2.10 17.46
N SER A 106 8.95 1.59 16.24
CA SER A 106 9.70 2.00 15.04
C SER A 106 9.65 3.52 14.88
N MET A 107 8.44 4.10 14.98
CA MET A 107 8.24 5.54 14.85
C MET A 107 8.98 6.31 15.92
N ALA A 108 8.88 5.88 17.18
CA ALA A 108 9.52 6.55 18.31
C ALA A 108 11.05 6.51 18.20
N VAL A 109 11.62 5.43 17.66
CA VAL A 109 13.05 5.32 17.38
C VAL A 109 13.44 6.27 16.25
N SER A 110 12.71 6.27 15.13
CA SER A 110 13.05 7.13 13.99
C SER A 110 12.89 8.62 14.29
N LEU A 111 11.85 9.02 15.02
CA LEU A 111 11.63 10.42 15.39
C LEU A 111 12.66 10.97 16.39
N ARG A 112 13.39 10.10 17.12
CA ARG A 112 14.40 10.53 18.09
C ARG A 112 15.53 11.31 17.44
N ASN A 113 15.96 10.91 16.25
CA ASN A 113 17.13 11.47 15.58
C ASN A 113 16.80 12.60 14.62
N VAL A 114 15.52 12.81 14.27
CA VAL A 114 15.09 13.80 13.27
C VAL A 114 15.66 15.20 13.53
N ASN A 115 15.70 15.64 14.79
CA ASN A 115 16.25 16.96 15.11
C ASN A 115 17.75 17.06 14.81
N HIS A 116 18.52 16.00 15.09
CA HIS A 116 19.94 15.94 14.77
C HIS A 116 20.15 15.89 13.26
N SER A 117 19.43 15.01 12.57
CA SER A 117 19.50 14.84 11.12
C SER A 117 19.11 16.11 10.37
N LYS A 118 18.12 16.86 10.88
CA LYS A 118 17.77 18.20 10.38
C LYS A 118 18.91 19.20 10.49
N ILE A 119 19.55 19.30 11.66
CA ILE A 119 20.66 20.24 11.87
C ILE A 119 21.83 19.88 10.97
N ARG A 120 22.20 18.59 10.92
CA ARG A 120 23.29 18.12 10.06
C ARG A 120 23.00 18.34 8.58
N LEU A 121 21.76 18.12 8.13
CA LEU A 121 21.35 18.42 6.76
C LEU A 121 21.45 19.92 6.44
N MET A 122 21.15 20.80 7.39
CA MET A 122 21.34 22.25 7.20
C MET A 122 22.81 22.63 7.04
N GLU A 123 23.71 21.98 7.78
CA GLU A 123 25.17 22.19 7.64
C GLU A 123 25.65 21.72 6.26
N ILE A 124 25.24 20.51 5.83
CA ILE A 124 25.62 19.97 4.52
C ILE A 124 25.11 20.86 3.38
N LEU A 125 23.89 21.38 3.49
CA LEU A 125 23.28 22.20 2.44
C LEU A 125 23.70 23.68 2.48
N GLU A 126 24.60 24.09 3.39
CA GLU A 126 25.03 25.48 3.55
C GLU A 126 25.62 26.04 2.25
N ASP A 127 26.45 25.26 1.56
CA ASP A 127 27.09 25.65 0.31
C ASP A 127 26.29 25.21 -0.95
N SER A 128 25.10 24.66 -0.76
CA SER A 128 24.22 24.10 -1.80
C SER A 128 24.84 22.94 -2.61
N SER A 129 25.87 22.28 -2.09
CA SER A 129 26.50 21.11 -2.68
C SER A 129 26.71 20.02 -1.63
N VAL A 130 26.95 18.78 -2.04
CA VAL A 130 27.31 17.70 -1.11
C VAL A 130 28.73 17.29 -1.42
N SER A 131 29.65 17.56 -0.49
CA SER A 131 31.05 17.18 -0.64
C SER A 131 31.25 15.67 -0.45
N ALA A 132 32.41 15.14 -0.86
CA ALA A 132 32.73 13.73 -0.68
C ALA A 132 32.79 13.30 0.80
N GLU A 133 33.13 14.24 1.69
CA GLU A 133 33.19 14.01 3.14
C GLU A 133 31.79 14.00 3.78
N GLU A 134 30.82 14.69 3.17
CA GLU A 134 29.43 14.77 3.65
C GLU A 134 28.53 13.71 3.03
N ALA A 135 28.94 13.09 1.93
CA ALA A 135 28.13 12.12 1.20
C ALA A 135 27.66 10.95 2.08
N GLU A 136 28.48 10.50 3.02
CA GLU A 136 28.10 9.43 3.95
C GLU A 136 27.02 9.90 4.94
N ASP A 137 27.15 11.09 5.50
CA ASP A 137 26.16 11.67 6.42
C ASP A 137 24.85 11.97 5.70
N PHE A 138 24.93 12.54 4.49
CA PHE A 138 23.77 12.80 3.64
C PHE A 138 23.01 11.51 3.34
N LYS A 139 23.71 10.44 2.99
CA LYS A 139 23.09 9.13 2.76
C LYS A 139 22.40 8.60 4.02
N LYS A 140 23.06 8.64 5.18
CA LYS A 140 22.46 8.22 6.46
C LYS A 140 21.18 8.98 6.76
N ILE A 141 21.19 10.31 6.56
CA ILE A 141 20.01 11.15 6.76
C ILE A 141 18.89 10.77 5.77
N SER A 142 19.23 10.53 4.50
CA SER A 142 18.26 10.09 3.49
C SER A 142 17.61 8.76 3.87
N ASP A 143 18.41 7.77 4.29
CA ASP A 143 17.92 6.45 4.70
C ASP A 143 17.01 6.56 5.96
N GLU A 144 17.35 7.45 6.90
CA GLU A 144 16.50 7.73 8.07
C GLU A 144 15.17 8.38 7.68
N LEU A 145 15.17 9.33 6.74
CA LEU A 145 13.95 9.98 6.25
C LEU A 145 13.02 8.99 5.53
N GLU A 146 13.59 8.08 4.73
CA GLU A 146 12.85 7.00 4.08
C GLU A 146 12.18 6.11 5.15
N HIS A 147 12.94 5.67 6.16
CA HIS A 147 12.41 4.83 7.24
C HIS A 147 11.26 5.51 8.03
N ILE A 148 11.35 6.83 8.24
CA ILE A 148 10.25 7.61 8.86
C ILE A 148 9.01 7.57 7.97
N SER A 149 9.17 7.84 6.67
CA SER A 149 8.06 7.78 5.71
C SER A 149 7.39 6.40 5.72
N MET A 150 8.16 5.32 5.66
CA MET A 150 7.65 3.94 5.76
C MET A 150 6.79 3.72 7.01
N THR A 151 7.29 4.20 8.16
CA THR A 151 6.60 3.99 9.42
C THR A 151 5.31 4.82 9.53
N ILE A 152 5.28 6.02 8.93
CA ILE A 152 4.08 6.87 8.89
C ILE A 152 3.02 6.21 8.01
N GLU A 153 3.38 5.74 6.83
CA GLU A 153 2.44 5.08 5.93
C GLU A 153 1.87 3.79 6.55
N ALA A 154 2.72 3.00 7.23
CA ALA A 154 2.28 1.82 7.96
C ALA A 154 1.23 2.17 9.05
N LEU A 155 1.46 3.26 9.79
CA LEU A 155 0.51 3.75 10.80
C LEU A 155 -0.80 4.24 10.16
N GLN A 156 -0.73 4.97 9.05
CA GLN A 156 -1.92 5.42 8.32
C GLN A 156 -2.75 4.25 7.80
N LEU A 157 -2.10 3.24 7.22
CA LEU A 157 -2.73 2.02 6.75
C LEU A 157 -3.43 1.28 7.89
N TRP A 158 -2.78 1.17 9.06
CA TRP A 158 -3.40 0.59 10.25
C TRP A 158 -4.63 1.38 10.72
N CYS A 159 -4.54 2.70 10.78
CA CYS A 159 -5.65 3.58 11.16
C CYS A 159 -6.85 3.41 10.21
N GLU A 160 -6.61 3.29 8.91
CA GLU A 160 -7.67 3.07 7.92
C GLU A 160 -8.33 1.70 8.10
N LYS A 161 -7.56 0.63 8.34
CA LYS A 161 -8.11 -0.70 8.65
C LYS A 161 -9.00 -0.68 9.89
N MET A 162 -8.64 0.08 10.92
CA MET A 162 -9.45 0.21 12.13
C MET A 162 -10.75 0.99 11.89
N LYS A 163 -10.74 2.01 11.02
CA LYS A 163 -11.97 2.72 10.63
C LYS A 163 -12.96 1.80 9.91
N VAL A 164 -12.46 1.01 8.95
CA VAL A 164 -13.27 0.03 8.21
C VAL A 164 -13.85 -1.04 9.15
N ALA A 165 -13.09 -1.47 10.18
CA ALA A 165 -13.59 -2.46 11.15
C ALA A 165 -14.63 -1.90 12.14
N SER A 166 -14.77 -0.57 12.22
CA SER A 166 -15.71 0.11 13.12
C SER A 166 -17.03 0.54 12.46
N GLU A 167 -17.15 0.38 11.14
CA GLU A 167 -18.36 0.62 10.34
C GLU A 167 -19.15 -0.67 10.09
#